data_AF-A0A166UTT3-F1
#
_entry.id   AF-A0A166UTT3-F1
#
_cell.length_a   1.000
_cell.length_b   1.000
_cell.length_c   1.000
_cell.angle_alpha   90.00
_cell.angle_beta   90.00
_cell.angle_gamma   90.00
#
_symmetry.space_group_name_H-M   'P 1'
#
loop_
_entity.id
_entity.type
_entity.pdbx_description
1 polymer ?
#
loop_
_entity_poly.entity_id
_entity_poly.type
_entity_poly.pdbx_seq_one_letter_code
_entity_poly.pdbx_strand_id
1 'polypeptide(L)'
;MSTAAAEPTSSEAPTSTPAPGPPAATPLPVRPKSPAQQNPIPATPAADHPRPSPDFKLPKLRLEIRDLNDPAAVHFLSAVNASDALTTAVRSVLTLLYESPSCHTTHVPSTRSVTLILRHMGGVAYTTGSDLDDDHKEIHFSMSYIAGITAERRTDEIMGVLTHEMVHCFQYNAHGTCPGGLIEGIADWVRLNARLSPPHWKRDASGNWDGGYQHTGYFLDYLEGRFGAGTVRRINEKLRTQRYKEKEFWTELLGRPVEQLWKDYGEKMKDEEAVIVNKDDISDDDVRLGRIRAADETLVPV
;
A
#
# COMPACT_ATOMS: atom_id res chain seq x y z
N MET A 1 63.60 -9.01 36.36
CA MET A 1 63.15 -7.61 36.46
C MET A 1 63.99 -6.82 35.46
N SER A 2 63.51 -6.06 34.49
CA SER A 2 62.16 -5.60 34.16
C SER A 2 62.12 -5.20 32.68
N THR A 3 61.12 -5.73 31.95
CA THR A 3 60.29 -5.08 30.92
C THR A 3 60.89 -3.96 30.04
N ALA A 4 61.13 -4.27 28.76
CA ALA A 4 61.09 -3.29 27.67
C ALA A 4 59.65 -3.17 27.15
N ALA A 5 59.13 -1.95 27.13
CA ALA A 5 57.79 -1.61 26.68
C ALA A 5 57.69 -1.64 25.15
N ALA A 6 56.62 -2.23 24.63
CA ALA A 6 56.21 -2.14 23.23
C ALA A 6 55.27 -0.93 23.06
N GLU A 7 55.55 -0.09 22.06
CA GLU A 7 54.66 0.98 21.60
C GLU A 7 53.46 0.37 20.83
N PRO A 8 52.22 0.84 21.03
CA PRO A 8 51.09 0.36 20.27
C PRO A 8 50.91 1.14 18.96
N THR A 9 50.64 0.39 17.91
CA THR A 9 50.25 0.80 16.56
C THR A 9 48.98 1.65 16.55
N SER A 10 48.98 2.72 15.76
CA SER A 10 47.85 3.60 15.46
C SER A 10 46.67 2.84 14.84
N SER A 11 45.52 2.87 15.51
CA SER A 11 44.24 2.35 15.00
C SER A 11 43.65 3.32 13.98
N GLU A 12 43.48 2.88 12.73
CA GLU A 12 42.65 3.57 11.75
C GLU A 12 41.18 3.58 12.22
N ALA A 13 40.55 4.75 12.14
CA ALA A 13 39.13 4.93 12.41
C ALA A 13 38.31 4.46 11.19
N PRO A 14 37.16 3.79 11.38
CA PRO A 14 36.33 3.37 10.26
C PRO A 14 35.59 4.58 9.69
N THR A 15 35.78 4.81 8.39
CA THR A 15 34.97 5.72 7.57
C THR A 15 33.49 5.35 7.66
N SER A 16 32.69 6.27 8.20
CA SER A 16 31.23 6.20 8.21
C SER A 16 30.68 6.42 6.80
N THR A 17 30.09 5.38 6.22
CA THR A 17 29.28 5.48 5.00
C THR A 17 28.03 6.33 5.30
N PRO A 18 27.64 7.31 4.45
CA PRO A 18 26.45 8.11 4.70
C PRO A 18 25.18 7.24 4.61
N ALA A 19 24.22 7.52 5.47
CA ALA A 19 22.90 6.88 5.46
C ALA A 19 22.17 7.18 4.13
N PRO A 20 21.42 6.21 3.58
CA PRO A 20 20.61 6.43 2.38
C PRO A 20 19.53 7.49 2.63
N GLY A 21 19.27 8.33 1.63
CA GLY A 21 18.28 9.41 1.72
C GLY A 21 16.83 8.89 1.82
N PRO A 22 15.90 9.71 2.34
CA PRO A 22 14.50 9.34 2.48
C PRO A 22 13.84 9.05 1.12
N PRO A 23 12.73 8.28 1.09
CA PRO A 23 11.92 8.12 -0.11
C PRO A 23 11.52 9.48 -0.68
N ALA A 24 11.49 9.57 -2.01
CA ALA A 24 11.14 10.80 -2.71
C ALA A 24 9.70 11.21 -2.38
N ALA A 25 9.43 12.53 -2.32
CA ALA A 25 8.10 13.03 -2.00
C ALA A 25 7.04 12.53 -2.98
N THR A 26 5.87 12.17 -2.43
CA THR A 26 4.72 11.68 -3.19
C THR A 26 4.30 12.73 -4.24
N PRO A 27 4.31 12.40 -5.55
CA PRO A 27 3.98 13.32 -6.62
C PRO A 27 2.48 13.65 -6.61
N LEU A 28 2.13 14.81 -7.14
CA LEU A 28 0.74 15.25 -7.23
C LEU A 28 -0.06 14.32 -8.16
N PRO A 29 -1.30 13.92 -7.81
CA PRO A 29 -2.15 13.15 -8.70
C PRO A 29 -2.49 13.96 -9.96
N VAL A 30 -2.51 13.27 -11.11
CA VAL A 30 -2.94 13.85 -12.39
C VAL A 30 -4.44 14.09 -12.33
N ARG A 31 -4.88 15.34 -12.54
CA ARG A 31 -6.31 15.73 -12.49
C ARG A 31 -7.07 15.04 -13.65
N PRO A 32 -8.03 14.13 -13.38
CA PRO A 32 -8.79 13.50 -14.45
C PRO A 32 -9.81 14.46 -15.07
N LYS A 33 -10.05 14.31 -16.37
CA LYS A 33 -11.30 14.77 -17.00
C LYS A 33 -12.42 13.78 -16.61
N SER A 34 -13.63 14.32 -16.45
CA SER A 34 -14.84 13.74 -15.82
C SER A 34 -15.00 12.21 -15.86
N PRO A 35 -15.45 11.56 -14.77
CA PRO A 35 -15.57 10.10 -14.71
C PRO A 35 -16.88 9.60 -15.34
N ALA A 36 -16.76 8.55 -16.16
CA ALA A 36 -17.87 7.64 -16.46
C ALA A 36 -18.05 6.69 -15.27
N GLN A 37 -19.29 6.50 -14.83
CA GLN A 37 -19.66 5.66 -13.70
C GLN A 37 -19.41 4.17 -14.04
N GLN A 38 -18.59 3.50 -13.24
CA GLN A 38 -18.46 2.05 -13.24
C GLN A 38 -19.09 1.49 -11.98
N ASN A 39 -19.94 0.48 -12.15
CA ASN A 39 -20.65 -0.20 -11.06
C ASN A 39 -19.71 -1.11 -10.25
N PRO A 40 -19.85 -1.20 -8.92
CA PRO A 40 -19.02 -2.06 -8.08
C PRO A 40 -19.33 -3.55 -8.29
N ILE A 41 -18.28 -4.36 -8.42
CA ILE A 41 -18.34 -5.83 -8.50
C ILE A 41 -18.54 -6.41 -7.08
N PRO A 42 -19.39 -7.43 -6.87
CA PRO A 42 -19.63 -8.00 -5.54
C PRO A 42 -18.45 -8.84 -5.05
N ALA A 43 -17.99 -8.59 -3.83
CA ALA A 43 -17.03 -9.44 -3.13
C ALA A 43 -17.74 -10.69 -2.55
N THR A 44 -17.10 -11.85 -2.71
CA THR A 44 -17.54 -13.14 -2.16
C THR A 44 -17.48 -13.12 -0.62
N PRO A 45 -18.51 -13.60 0.10
CA PRO A 45 -18.50 -13.57 1.57
C PRO A 45 -17.63 -14.70 2.14
N ALA A 46 -16.54 -14.33 2.80
CA ALA A 46 -15.78 -15.22 3.66
C ALA A 46 -16.51 -15.39 5.01
N ALA A 47 -16.51 -16.61 5.54
CA ALA A 47 -17.24 -17.01 6.74
C ALA A 47 -16.94 -16.14 7.97
N ASP A 48 -18.01 -15.68 8.61
CA ASP A 48 -18.04 -14.73 9.69
C ASP A 48 -17.79 -15.42 11.05
N HIS A 49 -16.52 -15.60 11.38
CA HIS A 49 -16.08 -15.75 12.77
C HIS A 49 -15.12 -14.61 13.07
N PRO A 50 -15.47 -13.65 13.95
CA PRO A 50 -14.57 -12.56 14.29
C PRO A 50 -13.40 -13.13 15.08
N ARG A 51 -12.31 -13.45 14.37
CA ARG A 51 -11.00 -13.68 14.99
C ARG A 51 -10.67 -12.40 15.76
N PRO A 52 -10.28 -12.48 17.04
CA PRO A 52 -9.81 -11.31 17.78
C PRO A 52 -8.70 -10.64 16.96
N SER A 53 -8.89 -9.36 16.65
CA SER A 53 -7.84 -8.59 15.97
C SER A 53 -6.60 -8.58 16.86
N PRO A 54 -5.39 -8.78 16.31
CA PRO A 54 -4.19 -8.78 17.12
C PRO A 54 -4.04 -7.43 17.84
N ASP A 55 -3.79 -7.47 19.15
CA ASP A 55 -3.64 -6.27 19.97
C ASP A 55 -2.21 -5.72 19.86
N PHE A 56 -1.98 -4.94 18.80
CA PHE A 56 -0.69 -4.27 18.59
C PHE A 56 -0.54 -3.05 19.50
N LYS A 57 0.63 -2.94 20.15
CA LYS A 57 1.01 -1.72 20.86
C LYS A 57 1.23 -0.59 19.86
N LEU A 58 0.47 0.49 20.02
CA LEU A 58 0.62 1.69 19.19
C LEU A 58 1.86 2.51 19.62
N PRO A 59 2.55 3.17 18.67
CA PRO A 59 3.59 4.13 18.99
C PRO A 59 2.98 5.38 19.64
N LYS A 60 3.81 6.25 20.20
CA LYS A 60 3.35 7.59 20.60
C LYS A 60 3.00 8.40 19.36
N LEU A 61 1.77 8.91 19.28
CA LEU A 61 1.30 9.74 18.17
C LEU A 61 1.34 11.22 18.57
N ARG A 62 1.79 12.08 17.66
CA ARG A 62 1.82 13.54 17.85
C ARG A 62 1.29 14.25 16.62
N LEU A 63 0.79 15.47 16.83
CA LEU A 63 0.36 16.39 15.80
C LEU A 63 1.06 17.73 16.01
N GLU A 64 1.61 18.27 14.92
CA GLU A 64 2.11 19.64 14.82
C GLU A 64 1.42 20.31 13.62
N ILE A 65 0.84 21.48 13.84
CA ILE A 65 0.30 22.32 12.77
C ILE A 65 1.11 23.62 12.79
N ARG A 66 1.92 23.86 11.76
CA ARG A 66 2.87 24.97 11.77
C ARG A 66 2.21 26.34 11.57
N ASP A 67 1.04 26.39 10.97
CA ASP A 67 0.28 27.63 10.80
C ASP A 67 -1.23 27.38 10.95
N LEU A 68 -1.82 27.85 12.06
CA LEU A 68 -3.27 27.75 12.29
C LEU A 68 -4.07 28.85 11.57
N ASN A 69 -3.42 29.90 11.07
CA ASN A 69 -4.09 30.94 10.30
C ASN A 69 -4.33 30.53 8.85
N ASP A 70 -3.66 29.48 8.37
CA ASP A 70 -3.90 28.96 7.03
C ASP A 70 -5.26 28.23 6.95
N PRO A 71 -6.11 28.53 5.94
CA PRO A 71 -7.40 27.85 5.76
C PRO A 71 -7.32 26.33 5.66
N ALA A 72 -6.20 25.76 5.21
CA ALA A 72 -5.97 24.33 5.17
C ALA A 72 -5.93 23.69 6.56
N ALA A 73 -5.52 24.44 7.60
CA ALA A 73 -5.60 23.96 8.99
C ALA A 73 -7.06 23.67 9.37
N VAL A 74 -7.96 24.60 9.04
CA VAL A 74 -9.40 24.44 9.26
C VAL A 74 -9.94 23.27 8.42
N HIS A 75 -9.54 23.17 7.15
CA HIS A 75 -9.94 22.06 6.29
C HIS A 75 -9.55 20.70 6.89
N PHE A 76 -8.33 20.56 7.39
CA PHE A 76 -7.86 19.32 8.02
C PHE A 76 -8.62 19.03 9.32
N LEU A 77 -8.65 19.98 10.25
CA LEU A 77 -9.25 19.82 11.57
C LEU A 77 -10.78 19.58 11.51
N SER A 78 -11.44 20.08 10.47
CA SER A 78 -12.88 19.85 10.25
C SER A 78 -13.17 18.52 9.54
N ALA A 79 -12.19 17.95 8.83
CA ALA A 79 -12.37 16.73 8.06
C ALA A 79 -12.10 15.45 8.87
N VAL A 80 -11.18 15.51 9.84
CA VAL A 80 -10.76 14.35 10.63
C VAL A 80 -10.45 14.72 12.08
N ASN A 81 -10.71 13.78 12.99
CA ASN A 81 -10.04 13.77 14.29
C ASN A 81 -8.64 13.17 14.12
N ALA A 82 -7.59 13.95 14.38
CA ALA A 82 -6.21 13.50 14.14
C ALA A 82 -5.81 12.26 14.95
N SER A 83 -6.31 12.13 16.19
CA SER A 83 -6.04 10.96 17.03
C SER A 83 -6.63 9.70 16.43
N ASP A 84 -7.90 9.77 16.00
CA ASP A 84 -8.58 8.63 15.38
C ASP A 84 -7.99 8.29 14.02
N ALA A 85 -7.68 9.31 13.21
CA ALA A 85 -7.08 9.15 11.90
C ALA A 85 -5.73 8.43 11.96
N LEU A 86 -4.82 8.91 12.81
CA LEU A 86 -3.49 8.30 12.99
C LEU A 86 -3.59 6.91 13.62
N THR A 87 -4.47 6.72 14.62
CA THR A 87 -4.69 5.40 15.24
C THR A 87 -5.23 4.40 14.22
N THR A 88 -6.17 4.81 13.38
CA THR A 88 -6.75 3.97 12.33
C THR A 88 -5.69 3.62 11.29
N ALA A 89 -4.91 4.60 10.84
CA ALA A 89 -3.81 4.36 9.89
C ALA A 89 -2.79 3.35 10.45
N VAL A 90 -2.32 3.52 11.69
CA VAL A 90 -1.39 2.56 12.33
C VAL A 90 -2.01 1.18 12.39
N ARG A 91 -3.27 1.05 12.82
CA ARG A 91 -3.95 -0.25 12.90
C ARG A 91 -4.08 -0.90 11.52
N SER A 92 -4.42 -0.16 10.48
CA SER A 92 -4.47 -0.67 9.11
C SER A 92 -3.12 -1.24 8.69
N VAL A 93 -2.04 -0.47 8.87
CA VAL A 93 -0.67 -0.91 8.54
C VAL A 93 -0.29 -2.16 9.33
N LEU A 94 -0.47 -2.14 10.65
CA LEU A 94 -0.04 -3.24 11.51
C LEU A 94 -0.82 -4.53 11.23
N THR A 95 -2.13 -4.43 11.03
CA THR A 95 -2.97 -5.60 10.73
C THR A 95 -2.80 -6.12 9.32
N LEU A 96 -2.42 -5.29 8.35
CA LEU A 96 -2.21 -5.73 6.97
C LEU A 96 -0.80 -6.27 6.73
N LEU A 97 0.23 -5.69 7.34
CA LEU A 97 1.64 -6.07 7.12
C LEU A 97 2.22 -7.07 8.14
N TYR A 98 1.55 -7.29 9.28
CA TYR A 98 2.03 -8.19 10.34
C TYR A 98 0.91 -9.09 10.84
N GLU A 99 1.28 -10.32 11.21
CA GLU A 99 0.31 -11.33 11.64
C GLU A 99 -0.20 -11.05 13.07
N SER A 100 0.73 -10.89 14.02
CA SER A 100 0.45 -10.55 15.41
C SER A 100 1.74 -10.13 16.13
N PRO A 101 1.65 -9.49 17.31
CA PRO A 101 2.83 -9.17 18.12
C PRO A 101 3.62 -10.40 18.60
N SER A 102 2.97 -11.56 18.70
CA SER A 102 3.58 -12.82 19.14
C SER A 102 4.06 -13.70 17.98
N CYS A 103 3.82 -13.29 16.74
CA CYS A 103 4.21 -14.05 15.57
C CYS A 103 5.72 -13.95 15.34
N HIS A 104 6.39 -15.09 15.16
CA HIS A 104 7.82 -15.14 14.87
C HIS A 104 8.16 -15.06 13.37
N THR A 105 7.15 -15.03 12.49
CA THR A 105 7.37 -14.97 11.03
C THR A 105 7.24 -13.57 10.45
N THR A 106 6.78 -12.59 11.22
CA THR A 106 6.72 -11.18 10.81
C THR A 106 7.14 -10.30 11.97
N HIS A 107 8.04 -9.34 11.75
CA HIS A 107 8.58 -8.52 12.83
C HIS A 107 8.22 -7.04 12.63
N VAL A 108 7.45 -6.46 13.55
CA VAL A 108 7.13 -5.02 13.51
C VAL A 108 8.40 -4.21 13.81
N PRO A 109 8.71 -3.14 13.05
CA PRO A 109 9.82 -2.26 13.39
C PRO A 109 9.67 -1.60 14.77
N SER A 110 10.80 -1.12 15.29
CA SER A 110 10.91 -0.46 16.59
C SER A 110 10.37 0.97 16.64
N THR A 111 9.52 1.39 15.69
CA THR A 111 8.96 2.74 15.61
C THR A 111 8.32 3.17 16.94
N ARG A 112 8.98 4.08 17.64
CA ARG A 112 8.62 4.54 19.00
C ARG A 112 7.61 5.67 18.97
N SER A 113 7.66 6.51 17.95
CA SER A 113 6.68 7.57 17.75
C SER A 113 6.51 7.96 16.30
N VAL A 114 5.32 8.48 15.98
CA VAL A 114 5.02 9.12 14.70
C VAL A 114 4.48 10.52 14.97
N THR A 115 5.09 11.54 14.37
CA THR A 115 4.62 12.93 14.43
C THR A 115 4.07 13.32 13.06
N LEU A 116 2.77 13.67 13.00
CA LEU A 116 2.19 14.30 11.82
C LEU A 116 2.46 15.80 11.88
N ILE A 117 3.08 16.34 10.83
CA ILE A 117 3.45 17.75 10.70
C ILE A 117 2.72 18.33 9.49
N LEU A 118 1.76 19.22 9.75
CA LEU A 118 1.09 20.00 8.71
C LEU A 118 1.86 21.28 8.46
N ARG A 119 2.35 21.47 7.23
CA ARG A 119 3.11 22.66 6.84
C ARG A 119 2.96 23.00 5.36
N HIS A 120 3.32 24.22 4.99
CA HIS A 120 3.52 24.55 3.58
C HIS A 120 4.74 23.82 3.01
N MET A 121 4.52 23.15 1.89
CA MET A 121 5.53 22.47 1.08
C MET A 121 4.94 22.13 -0.30
N GLY A 122 5.81 21.88 -1.28
CA GLY A 122 5.40 21.27 -2.55
C GLY A 122 5.08 19.78 -2.39
N GLY A 123 4.49 19.18 -3.42
CA GLY A 123 4.08 17.77 -3.40
C GLY A 123 2.87 17.50 -2.49
N VAL A 124 2.63 16.21 -2.20
CA VAL A 124 1.50 15.77 -1.37
C VAL A 124 1.94 15.59 0.08
N ALA A 125 2.81 14.61 0.32
CA ALA A 125 3.35 14.28 1.64
C ALA A 125 4.67 13.52 1.48
N TYR A 126 5.40 13.34 2.59
CA TYR A 126 6.51 12.39 2.70
C TYR A 126 6.72 11.95 4.13
N THR A 127 7.41 10.82 4.29
CA THR A 127 7.80 10.25 5.58
C THR A 127 9.31 10.20 5.73
N THR A 128 9.81 10.52 6.93
CA THR A 128 11.23 10.49 7.27
C THR A 128 11.44 10.09 8.73
N GLY A 129 12.66 9.72 9.10
CA GLY A 129 13.11 9.74 10.49
C GLY A 129 13.26 11.19 10.99
N SER A 130 13.10 11.39 12.29
CA SER A 130 13.35 12.66 12.98
C SER A 130 14.85 12.83 13.31
N ASP A 131 15.21 14.01 13.78
CA ASP A 131 16.58 14.32 14.23
C ASP A 131 17.05 13.47 15.43
N LEU A 132 16.14 12.82 16.16
CA LEU A 132 16.51 11.95 17.27
C LEU A 132 17.15 10.65 16.78
N ASP A 133 16.41 9.93 15.94
CA ASP A 133 16.80 8.67 15.30
C ASP A 133 15.67 8.22 14.35
N ASP A 134 15.93 7.13 13.62
CA ASP A 134 14.99 6.58 12.63
C ASP A 134 13.79 5.83 13.25
N ASP A 135 13.77 5.54 14.56
CA ASP A 135 12.57 4.98 15.21
C ASP A 135 11.52 6.06 15.54
N HIS A 136 11.90 7.33 15.47
CA HIS A 136 10.99 8.45 15.63
C HIS A 136 10.67 8.99 14.25
N LYS A 137 9.49 8.64 13.72
CA LYS A 137 9.08 8.99 12.37
C LYS A 137 8.33 10.31 12.33
N GLU A 138 8.45 11.00 11.21
CA GLU A 138 7.70 12.21 10.89
C GLU A 138 6.99 12.04 9.55
N ILE A 139 5.70 12.36 9.53
CA ILE A 139 4.90 12.47 8.31
C ILE A 139 4.70 13.96 8.06
N HIS A 140 5.23 14.48 6.96
CA HIS A 140 5.05 15.87 6.55
C HIS A 140 3.94 15.92 5.50
N PHE A 141 2.84 16.61 5.80
CA PHE A 141 1.68 16.70 4.91
C PHE A 141 1.46 18.14 4.45
N SER A 142 1.42 18.35 3.13
CA SER A 142 1.28 19.65 2.50
C SER A 142 -0.07 20.30 2.78
N MET A 143 -0.03 21.46 3.44
CA MET A 143 -1.20 22.32 3.61
C MET A 143 -1.73 22.85 2.28
N SER A 144 -0.84 23.12 1.32
CA SER A 144 -1.21 23.54 -0.03
C SER A 144 -1.96 22.43 -0.78
N TYR A 145 -1.61 21.17 -0.58
CA TYR A 145 -2.37 20.05 -1.14
C TYR A 145 -3.74 19.92 -0.46
N ILE A 146 -3.79 19.94 0.88
CA ILE A 146 -5.04 19.85 1.66
C ILE A 146 -6.03 20.95 1.25
N ALA A 147 -5.56 22.18 1.02
CA ALA A 147 -6.38 23.29 0.55
C ALA A 147 -7.07 23.01 -0.80
N GLY A 148 -6.42 22.24 -1.68
CA GLY A 148 -6.91 21.90 -3.01
C GLY A 148 -7.90 20.73 -3.06
N ILE A 149 -8.09 20.00 -1.96
CA ILE A 149 -9.02 18.86 -1.92
C ILE A 149 -10.46 19.37 -1.81
N THR A 150 -11.35 18.89 -2.68
CA THR A 150 -12.78 19.23 -2.63
C THR A 150 -13.40 18.74 -1.33
N ALA A 151 -14.43 19.42 -0.85
CA ALA A 151 -15.04 19.13 0.45
C ALA A 151 -15.55 17.68 0.53
N GLU A 152 -16.13 17.16 -0.55
CA GLU A 152 -16.71 15.81 -0.64
C GLU A 152 -15.66 14.71 -0.55
N ARG A 153 -14.43 14.99 -0.98
CA ARG A 153 -13.32 14.02 -1.03
C ARG A 153 -12.34 14.18 0.13
N ARG A 154 -12.49 15.23 0.93
CA ARG A 154 -11.46 15.69 1.87
C ARG A 154 -11.11 14.64 2.92
N THR A 155 -12.11 14.07 3.59
CA THR A 155 -11.90 13.06 4.62
C THR A 155 -11.21 11.82 4.04
N ASP A 156 -11.75 11.25 2.95
CA ASP A 156 -11.19 10.05 2.31
C ASP A 156 -9.75 10.26 1.81
N GLU A 157 -9.48 11.42 1.21
CA GLU A 157 -8.16 11.72 0.67
C GLU A 157 -7.13 11.97 1.77
N ILE A 158 -7.49 12.71 2.83
CA ILE A 158 -6.64 12.89 4.01
C ILE A 158 -6.35 11.53 4.65
N MET A 159 -7.37 10.70 4.88
CA MET A 159 -7.20 9.36 5.45
C MET A 159 -6.34 8.47 4.56
N GLY A 160 -6.52 8.55 3.24
CA GLY A 160 -5.75 7.80 2.25
C GLY A 160 -4.27 8.17 2.25
N VAL A 161 -3.95 9.47 2.21
CA VAL A 161 -2.55 9.95 2.28
C VAL A 161 -1.92 9.59 3.62
N LEU A 162 -2.62 9.81 4.75
CA LEU A 162 -2.10 9.44 6.06
C LEU A 162 -1.84 7.93 6.17
N THR A 163 -2.71 7.09 5.61
CA THR A 163 -2.53 5.63 5.60
C THR A 163 -1.33 5.24 4.76
N HIS A 164 -1.16 5.83 3.58
CA HIS A 164 0.00 5.61 2.72
C HIS A 164 1.30 5.97 3.44
N GLU A 165 1.41 7.19 3.96
CA GLU A 165 2.63 7.65 4.66
C GLU A 165 2.89 6.86 5.96
N MET A 166 1.83 6.41 6.64
CA MET A 166 1.97 5.54 7.80
C MET A 166 2.63 4.21 7.45
N VAL A 167 2.48 3.70 6.22
CA VAL A 167 3.15 2.47 5.78
C VAL A 167 4.66 2.66 5.81
N HIS A 168 5.16 3.79 5.31
CA HIS A 168 6.60 4.11 5.32
C HIS A 168 7.19 4.19 6.74
N CYS A 169 6.36 4.40 7.76
CA CYS A 169 6.79 4.37 9.16
C CYS A 169 7.06 2.95 9.69
N PHE A 170 6.52 1.91 9.05
CA PHE A 170 6.62 0.52 9.49
C PHE A 170 7.14 -0.44 8.41
N GLN A 171 7.21 -0.04 7.15
CA GLN A 171 7.68 -0.90 6.07
C GLN A 171 9.21 -1.12 6.13
N TYR A 172 9.64 -2.30 5.69
CA TYR A 172 11.06 -2.56 5.42
C TYR A 172 11.44 -2.24 3.98
N ASN A 173 12.70 -1.82 3.78
CA ASN A 173 13.21 -1.34 2.50
C ASN A 173 14.46 -2.06 1.99
N ALA A 174 14.71 -3.29 2.45
CA ALA A 174 15.86 -4.10 2.04
C ALA A 174 17.21 -3.39 2.24
N HIS A 175 17.37 -2.73 3.39
CA HIS A 175 18.55 -1.91 3.72
C HIS A 175 18.83 -0.84 2.66
N GLY A 176 17.76 -0.21 2.16
CA GLY A 176 17.81 0.85 1.16
C GLY A 176 18.05 0.39 -0.28
N THR A 177 17.95 -0.92 -0.58
CA THR A 177 18.08 -1.41 -1.97
C THR A 177 16.77 -1.85 -2.60
N CYS A 178 15.65 -1.79 -1.86
CA CYS A 178 14.34 -2.09 -2.43
C CYS A 178 14.04 -1.09 -3.55
N PRO A 179 13.52 -1.53 -4.70
CA PRO A 179 13.13 -0.62 -5.76
C PRO A 179 11.97 0.26 -5.31
N GLY A 180 11.94 1.49 -5.80
CA GLY A 180 11.01 2.52 -5.35
C GLY A 180 9.55 2.17 -5.63
N GLY A 181 9.26 1.56 -6.78
CA GLY A 181 7.89 1.16 -7.11
C GLY A 181 7.32 0.11 -6.16
N LEU A 182 8.13 -0.85 -5.70
CA LEU A 182 7.71 -1.81 -4.69
C LEU A 182 7.47 -1.13 -3.33
N ILE A 183 8.27 -0.12 -2.96
CA ILE A 183 8.04 0.66 -1.74
C ILE A 183 6.67 1.35 -1.81
N GLU A 184 6.45 2.17 -2.83
CA GLU A 184 5.19 2.90 -3.03
C GLU A 184 3.99 1.96 -3.24
N GLY A 185 4.22 0.83 -3.93
CA GLY A 185 3.21 -0.18 -4.20
C GLY A 185 2.70 -0.87 -2.94
N ILE A 186 3.57 -1.18 -1.98
CA ILE A 186 3.15 -1.74 -0.69
C ILE A 186 2.32 -0.70 0.08
N ALA A 187 2.73 0.57 0.05
CA ALA A 187 1.97 1.65 0.69
C ALA A 187 0.56 1.78 0.10
N ASP A 188 0.44 1.76 -1.23
CA ASP A 188 -0.86 1.85 -1.90
C ASP A 188 -1.67 0.54 -1.86
N TRP A 189 -1.04 -0.63 -1.72
CA TRP A 189 -1.74 -1.88 -1.44
C TRP A 189 -2.41 -1.85 -0.06
N VAL A 190 -1.75 -1.29 0.97
CA VAL A 190 -2.37 -1.08 2.28
C VAL A 190 -3.50 -0.06 2.19
N ARG A 191 -3.29 1.06 1.49
CA ARG A 191 -4.36 2.06 1.25
C ARG A 191 -5.57 1.46 0.53
N LEU A 192 -5.34 0.61 -0.47
CA LEU A 192 -6.38 -0.14 -1.18
C LEU A 192 -7.19 -1.01 -0.21
N ASN A 193 -6.49 -1.82 0.60
CA ASN A 193 -7.11 -2.77 1.53
C ASN A 193 -7.74 -2.10 2.77
N ALA A 194 -7.37 -0.85 3.05
CA ALA A 194 -8.07 0.03 3.99
C ALA A 194 -9.34 0.67 3.38
N ARG A 195 -9.71 0.33 2.14
CA ARG A 195 -10.85 0.90 1.39
C ARG A 195 -10.75 2.40 1.13
N LEU A 196 -9.53 2.89 0.94
CA LEU A 196 -9.21 4.32 0.75
C LEU A 196 -8.63 4.61 -0.65
N SER A 197 -8.89 3.73 -1.63
CA SER A 197 -8.48 3.95 -3.02
C SER A 197 -9.20 5.17 -3.63
N PRO A 198 -8.48 6.15 -4.19
CA PRO A 198 -9.06 7.24 -4.97
C PRO A 198 -9.92 6.76 -6.16
N PRO A 199 -11.00 7.49 -6.52
CA PRO A 199 -11.89 7.13 -7.64
C PRO A 199 -11.21 7.07 -9.01
N HIS A 200 -10.06 7.72 -9.17
CA HIS A 200 -9.32 7.73 -10.42
C HIS A 200 -8.36 6.54 -10.55
N TRP A 201 -8.23 5.72 -9.50
CA TRP A 201 -7.41 4.53 -9.57
C TRP A 201 -7.99 3.51 -10.53
N LYS A 202 -7.12 2.86 -11.30
CA LYS A 202 -7.50 1.86 -12.30
C LYS A 202 -6.61 0.63 -12.16
N ARG A 203 -7.24 -0.53 -12.28
CA ARG A 203 -6.52 -1.79 -12.44
C ARG A 203 -6.06 -1.88 -13.89
N ASP A 204 -4.76 -1.84 -14.11
CA ASP A 204 -4.14 -2.09 -15.40
C ASP A 204 -2.75 -2.71 -15.24
N ALA A 205 -2.27 -3.35 -16.31
CA ALA A 205 -0.95 -3.97 -16.38
C ALA A 205 -0.06 -3.30 -17.45
N SER A 206 -0.24 -1.99 -17.67
CA SER A 206 0.53 -1.23 -18.65
C SER A 206 1.89 -0.79 -18.10
N GLY A 207 2.95 -0.87 -18.90
CA GLY A 207 4.29 -0.48 -18.43
C GLY A 207 4.95 -1.57 -17.57
N ASN A 208 5.62 -1.17 -16.48
CA ASN A 208 6.49 -2.04 -15.68
C ASN A 208 5.92 -2.29 -14.28
N TRP A 209 6.13 -3.49 -13.76
CA TRP A 209 5.64 -3.95 -12.45
C TRP A 209 6.06 -3.03 -11.29
N ASP A 210 7.24 -2.41 -11.38
CA ASP A 210 7.81 -1.45 -10.42
C ASP A 210 7.39 0.01 -10.71
N GLY A 211 6.20 0.22 -11.29
CA GLY A 211 5.67 1.55 -11.58
C GLY A 211 5.26 2.37 -10.34
N GLY A 212 5.17 1.72 -9.18
CA GLY A 212 4.76 2.35 -7.93
C GLY A 212 3.26 2.55 -7.79
N TYR A 213 2.87 3.12 -6.66
CA TYR A 213 1.52 3.58 -6.37
C TYR A 213 0.45 2.52 -6.67
N GLN A 214 -0.73 2.95 -7.17
CA GLN A 214 -1.82 2.07 -7.60
C GLN A 214 -1.39 0.91 -8.52
N HIS A 215 -0.38 1.11 -9.36
CA HIS A 215 -0.01 0.17 -10.41
C HIS A 215 0.62 -1.08 -9.79
N THR A 216 1.64 -0.86 -8.97
CA THR A 216 2.23 -1.93 -8.15
C THR A 216 1.28 -2.37 -7.03
N GLY A 217 0.44 -1.48 -6.49
CA GLY A 217 -0.55 -1.80 -5.46
C GLY A 217 -1.57 -2.85 -5.93
N TYR A 218 -2.14 -2.69 -7.13
CA TYR A 218 -3.07 -3.68 -7.69
C TYR A 218 -2.37 -4.97 -8.14
N PHE A 219 -1.10 -4.89 -8.54
CA PHE A 219 -0.30 -6.09 -8.78
C PHE A 219 -0.15 -6.93 -7.51
N LEU A 220 0.20 -6.29 -6.40
CA LEU A 220 0.35 -6.95 -5.10
C LEU A 220 -0.99 -7.53 -4.61
N ASP A 221 -2.11 -6.86 -4.91
CA ASP A 221 -3.46 -7.36 -4.64
C ASP A 221 -3.77 -8.65 -5.42
N TYR A 222 -3.37 -8.69 -6.69
CA TYR A 222 -3.45 -9.92 -7.50
C TYR A 222 -2.55 -11.04 -6.94
N LEU A 223 -1.32 -10.73 -6.52
CA LEU A 223 -0.42 -11.72 -5.91
C LEU A 223 -0.98 -12.26 -4.59
N GLU A 224 -1.54 -11.41 -3.75
CA GLU A 224 -2.24 -11.81 -2.51
C GLU A 224 -3.37 -12.79 -2.81
N GLY A 225 -4.22 -12.49 -3.81
CA GLY A 225 -5.30 -13.38 -4.22
C GLY A 225 -4.81 -14.71 -4.80
N ARG A 226 -3.69 -14.71 -5.55
CA ARG A 226 -3.16 -15.90 -6.23
C ARG A 226 -2.33 -16.80 -5.33
N PHE A 227 -1.53 -16.23 -4.44
CA PHE A 227 -0.57 -16.96 -3.60
C PHE A 227 -1.03 -17.08 -2.14
N GLY A 228 -2.18 -16.49 -1.80
CA GLY A 228 -2.85 -16.62 -0.52
C GLY A 228 -2.63 -15.42 0.40
N ALA A 229 -3.53 -15.30 1.38
CA ALA A 229 -3.46 -14.26 2.39
C ALA A 229 -2.12 -14.29 3.15
N GLY A 230 -1.52 -13.12 3.35
CA GLY A 230 -0.19 -12.94 3.93
C GLY A 230 0.95 -12.90 2.91
N THR A 231 0.67 -12.91 1.61
CA THR A 231 1.72 -12.79 0.57
C THR A 231 2.46 -11.47 0.69
N VAL A 232 1.76 -10.35 0.80
CA VAL A 232 2.39 -9.02 0.96
C VAL A 232 3.12 -8.90 2.30
N ARG A 233 2.64 -9.55 3.37
CA ARG A 233 3.36 -9.66 4.65
C ARG A 233 4.71 -10.35 4.49
N ARG A 234 4.74 -11.47 3.76
CA ARG A 234 5.97 -12.22 3.48
C ARG A 234 6.93 -11.43 2.60
N ILE A 235 6.43 -10.64 1.65
CA ILE A 235 7.23 -9.70 0.86
C ILE A 235 7.89 -8.68 1.81
N ASN A 236 7.11 -7.98 2.63
CA ASN A 236 7.61 -7.00 3.59
C ASN A 236 8.63 -7.60 4.57
N GLU A 237 8.36 -8.80 5.13
CA GLU A 237 9.30 -9.48 6.02
C GLU A 237 10.61 -9.85 5.31
N LYS A 238 10.58 -10.32 4.05
CA LYS A 238 11.80 -10.62 3.31
C LYS A 238 12.62 -9.35 3.03
N LEU A 239 11.98 -8.20 2.84
CA LEU A 239 12.67 -6.90 2.76
C LEU A 239 13.36 -6.52 4.08
N ARG A 240 13.04 -7.14 5.23
CA ARG A 240 13.75 -6.91 6.49
C ARG A 240 15.12 -7.58 6.55
N THR A 241 15.22 -8.79 6.02
CA THR A 241 16.30 -9.74 6.35
C THR A 241 17.46 -9.71 5.37
N GLN A 242 17.29 -9.08 4.21
CA GLN A 242 18.27 -9.12 3.13
C GLN A 242 18.20 -7.89 2.23
N ARG A 243 19.30 -7.63 1.51
CA ARG A 243 19.29 -6.71 0.36
C ARG A 243 18.46 -7.31 -0.78
N TYR A 244 17.80 -6.43 -1.51
CA TYR A 244 16.95 -6.78 -2.64
C TYR A 244 17.78 -7.19 -3.85
N LYS A 245 17.47 -8.36 -4.39
CA LYS A 245 17.94 -8.87 -5.68
C LYS A 245 16.75 -9.49 -6.39
N GLU A 246 16.26 -8.83 -7.43
CA GLU A 246 14.95 -9.09 -8.05
C GLU A 246 14.66 -10.59 -8.28
N LYS A 247 15.46 -11.25 -9.12
CA LYS A 247 15.21 -12.66 -9.49
C LYS A 247 15.21 -13.61 -8.29
N GLU A 248 16.23 -13.53 -7.42
CA GLU A 248 16.33 -14.36 -6.21
C GLU A 248 15.14 -14.08 -5.27
N PHE A 249 14.83 -12.80 -5.03
CA PHE A 249 13.78 -12.36 -4.13
C PHE A 249 12.41 -12.95 -4.48
N TRP A 250 11.99 -12.80 -5.73
CA TRP A 250 10.67 -13.25 -6.19
C TRP A 250 10.61 -14.76 -6.37
N THR A 251 11.66 -15.38 -6.89
CA THR A 251 11.70 -16.83 -7.10
C THR A 251 11.66 -17.59 -5.78
N GLU A 252 12.35 -17.11 -4.75
CA GLU A 252 12.32 -17.74 -3.42
C GLU A 252 10.97 -17.56 -2.71
N LEU A 253 10.30 -16.41 -2.88
CA LEU A 253 9.00 -16.16 -2.24
C LEU A 253 7.84 -16.90 -2.90
N LEU A 254 7.77 -16.81 -4.24
CA LEU A 254 6.59 -17.15 -5.04
C LEU A 254 6.89 -18.22 -6.12
N GLY A 255 8.12 -18.73 -6.17
CA GLY A 255 8.53 -19.78 -7.10
C GLY A 255 8.74 -19.29 -8.54
N ARG A 256 8.62 -17.99 -8.81
CA ARG A 256 8.68 -17.41 -10.16
C ARG A 256 9.37 -16.04 -10.16
N PRO A 257 10.06 -15.67 -11.26
CA PRO A 257 10.58 -14.31 -11.44
C PRO A 257 9.44 -13.31 -11.65
N VAL A 258 9.64 -12.06 -11.25
CA VAL A 258 8.57 -11.02 -11.25
C VAL A 258 8.09 -10.66 -12.64
N GLU A 259 8.97 -10.73 -13.63
CA GLU A 259 8.63 -10.48 -15.02
C GLU A 259 7.56 -11.47 -15.51
N GLN A 260 7.64 -12.73 -15.05
CA GLN A 260 6.60 -13.70 -15.34
C GLN A 260 5.34 -13.46 -14.51
N LEU A 261 5.46 -13.12 -13.23
CA LEU A 261 4.31 -12.78 -12.39
C LEU A 261 3.52 -11.58 -12.95
N TRP A 262 4.23 -10.57 -13.43
CA TRP A 262 3.68 -9.38 -14.06
C TRP A 262 2.98 -9.71 -15.38
N LYS A 263 3.62 -10.55 -16.20
CA LYS A 263 3.00 -11.06 -17.43
C LYS A 263 1.70 -11.80 -17.14
N ASP A 264 1.71 -12.70 -16.16
CA ASP A 264 0.52 -13.46 -15.76
C ASP A 264 -0.60 -12.53 -15.25
N TYR A 265 -0.26 -11.44 -14.54
CA TYR A 265 -1.21 -10.41 -14.15
C TYR A 265 -1.82 -9.70 -15.37
N GLY A 266 -0.98 -9.32 -16.34
CA GLY A 266 -1.46 -8.71 -17.59
C GLY A 266 -2.34 -9.63 -18.43
N GLU A 267 -2.08 -10.93 -18.44
CA GLU A 267 -2.96 -11.93 -19.07
C GLU A 267 -4.30 -12.03 -18.34
N LYS A 268 -4.29 -12.08 -17.00
CA LYS A 268 -5.51 -12.09 -16.18
C LYS A 268 -6.42 -10.87 -16.44
N MET A 269 -5.83 -9.68 -16.58
CA MET A 269 -6.58 -8.45 -16.85
C MET A 269 -7.29 -8.48 -18.21
N LYS A 270 -6.66 -9.06 -19.23
CA LYS A 270 -7.27 -9.21 -20.56
C LYS A 270 -8.44 -10.19 -20.55
N ASP A 271 -8.31 -11.29 -19.80
CA ASP A 271 -9.40 -12.26 -19.65
C ASP A 271 -10.62 -11.64 -18.97
N GLU A 272 -10.40 -10.79 -17.96
CA GLU A 272 -11.50 -10.09 -17.27
C GLU A 272 -12.18 -9.06 -18.18
N GLU A 273 -11.41 -8.31 -18.96
CA GLU A 273 -11.95 -7.37 -19.95
C GLU A 273 -12.78 -8.11 -21.02
N ALA A 274 -12.28 -9.24 -21.53
CA ALA A 274 -13.01 -10.06 -22.49
C ALA A 274 -14.33 -10.62 -21.91
N VAL A 275 -14.34 -11.02 -20.63
CA VAL A 275 -15.57 -11.50 -19.96
C VAL A 275 -16.60 -10.38 -19.80
N ILE A 276 -16.17 -9.14 -19.55
CA ILE A 276 -17.08 -8.00 -19.43
C ILE A 276 -17.71 -7.69 -20.79
N VAL A 277 -16.90 -7.58 -21.85
CA VAL A 277 -17.39 -7.34 -23.22
C VAL A 277 -18.41 -8.41 -23.63
N ASN A 278 -18.12 -9.69 -23.37
CA ASN A 278 -19.05 -10.78 -23.69
C ASN A 278 -20.37 -10.74 -22.88
N LYS A 279 -20.39 -10.16 -21.68
CA LYS A 279 -21.63 -10.03 -20.88
C LYS A 279 -22.50 -8.86 -21.34
N ASP A 280 -21.87 -7.78 -21.79
CA ASP A 280 -22.57 -6.60 -22.32
C ASP A 280 -23.09 -6.83 -23.76
N ASP A 281 -22.47 -7.75 -24.51
CA ASP A 281 -22.89 -8.15 -25.86
C ASP A 281 -24.03 -9.19 -25.89
N ILE A 282 -24.41 -9.79 -24.75
CA ILE A 282 -25.61 -10.62 -24.66
C ILE A 282 -26.82 -9.68 -24.53
N SER A 283 -27.41 -9.33 -25.67
CA SER A 283 -28.66 -8.56 -25.70
C SER A 283 -29.80 -9.32 -25.02
N ASP A 284 -30.68 -8.59 -24.33
CA ASP A 284 -31.87 -9.09 -23.62
C ASP A 284 -32.84 -9.89 -24.54
N ASP A 285 -32.65 -9.82 -25.85
CA ASP A 285 -33.40 -10.57 -26.86
C ASP A 285 -32.99 -12.05 -26.95
N ASP A 286 -31.72 -12.39 -26.73
CA ASP A 286 -31.25 -13.79 -26.81
C ASP A 286 -31.72 -14.65 -25.62
N VAL A 287 -31.96 -14.04 -24.46
CA VAL A 287 -32.57 -14.72 -23.30
C VAL A 287 -34.07 -14.98 -23.54
N ARG A 288 -34.73 -14.18 -24.38
CA ARG A 288 -36.16 -14.32 -24.70
C ARG A 288 -36.44 -15.40 -25.75
N LEU A 289 -35.48 -15.67 -26.65
CA LEU A 289 -35.56 -16.73 -27.66
C LEU A 289 -35.31 -18.14 -27.11
N GLY A 290 -34.73 -18.28 -25.91
CA GLY A 290 -34.46 -19.57 -25.27
C GLY A 290 -35.66 -20.24 -24.59
N ARG A 291 -36.85 -19.61 -24.54
CA ARG A 291 -38.03 -20.14 -23.82
C ARG A 291 -39.16 -20.69 -24.69
N ILE A 292 -38.96 -20.85 -26.00
CA ILE A 292 -39.96 -21.41 -26.92
C ILE A 292 -39.36 -22.53 -27.78
N ARG A 293 -38.88 -23.62 -27.16
CA ARG A 293 -38.71 -24.92 -27.82
C ARG A 293 -38.89 -26.06 -26.80
N ALA A 294 -40.11 -26.21 -26.30
CA ALA A 294 -40.54 -27.40 -25.57
C ALA A 294 -42.06 -27.55 -25.67
N ALA A 295 -42.58 -27.68 -26.88
CA ALA A 295 -43.94 -28.16 -27.14
C ALA A 295 -44.10 -28.40 -28.65
N ASP A 296 -43.61 -29.53 -29.16
CA ASP A 296 -44.38 -30.38 -30.07
C ASP A 296 -43.68 -31.72 -30.29
N GLU A 297 -44.44 -32.71 -30.77
CA GLU A 297 -44.07 -34.08 -31.18
C GLU A 297 -44.51 -35.23 -30.24
N THR A 298 -45.83 -35.41 -30.23
CA THR A 298 -46.57 -36.60 -30.72
C THR A 298 -46.25 -37.99 -30.14
N LEU A 299 -47.24 -38.50 -29.38
CA LEU A 299 -47.49 -39.92 -29.09
C LEU A 299 -48.03 -40.66 -30.34
N VAL A 300 -47.53 -41.88 -30.59
CA VAL A 300 -48.14 -42.88 -31.50
C VAL A 300 -48.46 -44.14 -30.67
N PRO A 301 -49.64 -44.78 -30.81
CA PRO A 301 -49.99 -45.98 -30.06
C PRO A 301 -49.70 -47.28 -30.84
N VAL A 302 -49.40 -48.35 -30.10
CA VAL A 302 -49.63 -49.76 -30.48
C VAL A 302 -50.46 -50.39 -29.38
#